data_AF-A0A4V6NGZ2-F1
#
_entry.id   AF-A0A4V6NGZ2-F1
#
_cell.length_a   1.000
_cell.length_b   1.000
_cell.length_c   1.000
_cell.angle_alpha   90.00
_cell.angle_beta   90.00
_cell.angle_gamma   90.00
#
_symmetry.space_group_name_H-M   'P 1'
#
loop_
_entity.id
_entity.type
_entity.pdbx_description
1 polymer ?
#
loop_
_entity_poly.entity_id
_entity_poly.type
_entity_poly.pdbx_seq_one_letter_code
_entity_poly.pdbx_strand_id
1 'polypeptide(L)'
;MKIIEFFKDFWLDFFAAYYKRLKKNAAYETPISIVLHLSFTQAVNFNTVIVIVLHLFTSIKLNFIILFLPIVLLCLINFYYFYHKLNKKQRKAILNKEPKYKIILYDLYDVFSTILFMLSLYVFSKG
;
A
#
# COMPACT_ATOMS: atom_id res chain seq x y z
N MET A 1 12.46 -9.04 16.54
CA MET A 1 11.57 -9.18 15.38
C MET A 1 12.33 -8.72 14.15
N LYS A 2 12.43 -9.52 13.09
CA LYS A 2 13.15 -9.10 11.88
C LYS A 2 12.36 -7.97 11.21
N ILE A 3 13.02 -6.95 10.67
CA ILE A 3 12.34 -5.77 10.09
C ILE A 3 11.37 -6.15 8.96
N ILE A 4 11.68 -7.22 8.22
CA ILE A 4 10.83 -7.80 7.17
C ILE A 4 9.52 -8.36 7.74
N GLU A 5 9.57 -9.00 8.91
CA GLU A 5 8.38 -9.54 9.58
C GLU A 5 7.47 -8.40 10.03
N PHE A 6 8.05 -7.31 10.55
CA PHE A 6 7.30 -6.10 10.91
C PHE A 6 6.52 -5.54 9.72
N PHE A 7 7.19 -5.31 8.58
CA PHE A 7 6.52 -4.78 7.39
C PHE A 7 5.44 -5.72 6.87
N LYS A 8 5.73 -7.02 6.83
CA LYS A 8 4.74 -8.02 6.41
C LYS A 8 3.50 -7.97 7.31
N ASP A 9 3.69 -7.98 8.63
CA ASP A 9 2.59 -7.94 9.58
C ASP A 9 1.82 -6.62 9.52
N PHE A 10 2.52 -5.49 9.35
CA PHE A 10 1.90 -4.18 9.17
C PHE A 10 0.97 -4.16 7.95
N TRP A 11 1.42 -4.66 6.79
CA TRP A 11 0.59 -4.68 5.58
C TRP A 11 -0.60 -5.64 5.68
N LEU A 12 -0.43 -6.76 6.38
CA LEU A 12 -1.53 -7.68 6.66
C LEU A 12 -2.55 -7.06 7.63
N ASP A 13 -2.09 -6.31 8.63
CA ASP A 13 -2.97 -5.57 9.53
C ASP A 13 -3.70 -4.45 8.80
N PHE A 14 -2.99 -3.69 7.95
CA PHE A 14 -3.57 -2.64 7.11
C PHE A 14 -4.69 -3.21 6.24
N PHE A 15 -4.41 -4.32 5.54
CA PHE A 15 -5.41 -5.04 4.74
C PHE A 15 -6.63 -5.43 5.58
N ALA A 16 -6.42 -6.06 6.74
CA ALA A 16 -7.51 -6.52 7.61
C ALA A 16 -8.34 -5.36 8.19
N ALA A 17 -7.70 -4.26 8.60
CA ALA A 17 -8.36 -3.07 9.10
C ALA A 17 -9.31 -2.46 8.06
N TYR A 18 -8.82 -2.29 6.83
CA TYR A 18 -9.61 -1.76 5.72
C TYR A 18 -10.75 -2.71 5.32
N TYR A 19 -10.49 -4.02 5.27
CA TYR A 19 -11.52 -5.02 4.98
C TYR A 19 -12.65 -4.98 6.02
N LYS A 20 -12.33 -4.90 7.32
CA LYS A 20 -13.33 -4.80 8.38
C LYS A 20 -14.16 -3.52 8.29
N ARG A 21 -13.51 -2.38 8.02
CA ARG A 21 -14.20 -1.11 7.84
C ARG A 21 -15.16 -1.15 6.65
N LEU A 22 -14.69 -1.64 5.48
CA LEU A 22 -15.54 -1.76 4.31
C LEU A 22 -16.69 -2.73 4.55
N LYS A 23 -16.45 -3.91 5.13
CA LYS A 23 -17.53 -4.85 5.43
C LYS A 23 -18.59 -4.28 6.38
N LYS A 24 -18.20 -3.38 7.30
CA LYS A 24 -19.13 -2.67 8.20
C LYS A 24 -19.99 -1.64 7.45
N ASN A 25 -19.42 -0.94 6.47
CA ASN A 25 -20.06 0.21 5.83
C ASN A 25 -20.59 -0.07 4.41
N ALA A 26 -20.16 -1.17 3.80
CA ALA A 26 -20.42 -1.55 2.41
C ALA A 26 -20.27 -3.07 2.24
N ALA A 27 -21.35 -3.82 2.49
CA ALA A 27 -21.33 -5.28 2.49
C ALA A 27 -21.02 -5.93 1.13
N TYR A 28 -21.13 -5.18 0.02
CA TYR A 28 -20.82 -5.64 -1.33
C TYR A 28 -19.32 -5.61 -1.68
N GLU A 29 -18.50 -4.98 -0.85
CA GLU A 29 -17.07 -4.82 -1.11
C GLU A 29 -16.32 -6.17 -1.09
N THR A 30 -15.45 -6.36 -2.08
CA THR A 30 -14.70 -7.61 -2.26
C THR A 30 -13.29 -7.49 -1.71
N PRO A 31 -12.61 -8.61 -1.39
CA PRO A 31 -11.19 -8.55 -1.04
C PRO A 31 -10.31 -7.92 -2.14
N ILE A 32 -10.77 -7.89 -3.39
CA ILE A 32 -10.05 -7.28 -4.52
C ILE A 32 -9.91 -5.77 -4.35
N SER A 33 -10.95 -5.06 -3.89
CA SER A 33 -10.88 -3.61 -3.69
C SER A 33 -9.85 -3.27 -2.60
N ILE A 34 -9.77 -4.08 -1.55
CA ILE A 34 -8.73 -3.94 -0.51
C ILE A 34 -7.34 -4.27 -1.05
N VAL A 35 -7.19 -5.31 -1.89
CA VAL A 35 -5.90 -5.61 -2.54
C VAL A 35 -5.45 -4.41 -3.38
N LEU A 36 -6.35 -3.79 -4.13
CA LEU A 36 -6.03 -2.61 -4.94
C LEU A 36 -5.63 -1.42 -4.07
N HIS A 37 -6.39 -1.15 -2.99
CA HIS A 37 -6.07 -0.07 -2.04
C HIS A 37 -4.70 -0.29 -1.38
N LEU A 38 -4.44 -1.50 -0.87
CA LEU A 38 -3.15 -1.88 -0.31
C LEU A 38 -2.01 -1.62 -1.30
N SER A 39 -2.21 -2.02 -2.56
CA SER A 39 -1.20 -1.88 -3.61
C SER A 39 -0.94 -0.40 -3.94
N PHE A 40 -2.00 0.40 -3.96
CA PHE A 40 -1.89 1.85 -4.15
C PHE A 40 -1.10 2.50 -3.01
N THR A 41 -1.45 2.26 -1.75
CA THR A 41 -0.73 2.83 -0.60
C THR A 41 0.73 2.37 -0.56
N GLN A 42 1.02 1.10 -0.87
CA GLN A 42 2.40 0.62 -1.00
C GLN A 42 3.16 1.34 -2.11
N ALA A 43 2.52 1.56 -3.26
CA ALA A 43 3.11 2.24 -4.40
C ALA A 43 3.37 3.72 -4.11
N VAL A 44 2.48 4.41 -3.40
CA VAL A 44 2.68 5.79 -2.93
C VAL A 44 3.94 5.88 -2.06
N ASN A 45 4.09 4.97 -1.10
CA ASN A 45 5.27 4.95 -0.23
C ASN A 45 6.56 4.64 -1.01
N PHE A 46 6.50 3.65 -1.90
CA PHE A 46 7.64 3.29 -2.76
C PHE A 46 8.03 4.43 -3.71
N ASN A 47 7.04 5.06 -4.36
CA ASN A 47 7.24 6.20 -5.25
C ASN A 47 7.82 7.41 -4.52
N THR A 48 7.40 7.65 -3.28
CA THR A 48 7.98 8.71 -2.45
C THR A 48 9.49 8.51 -2.30
N VAL A 49 9.91 7.30 -1.91
CA VAL A 49 11.33 6.96 -1.77
C VAL A 49 12.05 7.04 -3.13
N ILE A 50 11.48 6.48 -4.19
CA ILE A 50 12.06 6.53 -5.53
C ILE A 50 12.25 7.96 -6.01
N VAL A 51 11.25 8.82 -5.86
CA VAL A 51 11.32 10.22 -6.31
C VAL A 51 12.44 10.94 -5.59
N ILE A 52 12.54 10.77 -4.26
CA ILE A 52 13.63 11.36 -3.46
C ILE A 52 14.99 10.84 -3.94
N VAL A 53 15.14 9.52 -4.09
CA VAL A 53 16.41 8.90 -4.51
C VAL A 53 16.80 9.32 -5.92
N LEU A 54 15.86 9.28 -6.87
CA LEU A 54 16.12 9.69 -8.24
C LEU A 54 16.52 11.16 -8.30
N HIS A 55 15.86 12.04 -7.56
CA HIS A 55 16.22 13.47 -7.55
C HIS A 55 17.59 13.72 -6.88
N LEU A 56 17.89 13.04 -5.77
CA LEU A 56 19.14 13.26 -5.03
C LEU A 56 20.38 12.68 -5.73
N PHE A 57 20.22 11.55 -6.44
CA PHE A 57 21.36 10.81 -6.98
C PHE A 57 21.44 10.79 -8.50
N THR A 58 20.40 11.28 -9.20
CA THR A 58 20.36 11.28 -10.66
C THR A 58 19.69 12.55 -11.21
N SER A 59 19.89 12.83 -12.50
CA SER A 59 19.17 13.91 -13.20
C SER A 59 17.98 13.38 -14.02
N ILE A 60 17.44 12.23 -13.63
CA ILE A 60 16.36 11.57 -14.36
C ILE A 60 15.08 12.40 -14.20
N LYS A 61 14.55 12.87 -15.33
CA LYS A 61 13.23 13.53 -15.35
C LYS A 61 12.14 12.51 -15.04
N LEU A 62 11.38 12.80 -13.98
CA LEU A 62 10.20 12.01 -13.64
C LEU A 62 9.20 12.09 -14.80
N ASN A 63 8.67 10.93 -15.18
CA ASN A 63 7.61 10.83 -16.17
C ASN A 63 6.50 9.93 -15.64
N PHE A 64 5.36 9.95 -16.33
CA PHE A 64 4.19 9.18 -15.94
C PHE A 64 4.49 7.68 -15.79
N ILE A 65 5.32 7.11 -16.67
CA ILE A 65 5.66 5.68 -16.64
C ILE A 65 6.40 5.33 -15.35
N ILE A 66 7.39 6.13 -14.94
CA ILE A 66 8.18 5.91 -13.72
C ILE A 66 7.27 5.95 -12.48
N LEU A 67 6.27 6.82 -12.45
CA LEU A 67 5.35 6.96 -11.31
C LEU A 67 4.23 5.91 -11.32
N PHE A 68 3.77 5.50 -12.50
CA PHE A 68 2.63 4.59 -12.63
C PHE A 68 3.04 3.11 -12.58
N LEU A 69 4.22 2.75 -13.11
CA LEU A 69 4.69 1.38 -13.18
C LEU A 69 4.72 0.67 -11.82
N PRO A 70 5.17 1.30 -10.71
CA PRO A 70 5.17 0.65 -9.40
C PRO A 70 3.77 0.30 -8.89
N ILE A 71 2.74 1.09 -9.23
CA ILE A 71 1.34 0.79 -8.88
C ILE A 71 0.90 -0.52 -9.53
N VAL A 72 1.17 -0.68 -10.83
CA VAL A 72 0.82 -1.89 -11.58
C VAL A 72 1.58 -3.10 -11.03
N LEU A 73 2.89 -2.97 -10.81
CA LEU A 73 3.72 -4.06 -10.31
C LEU A 73 3.28 -4.52 -8.91
N LEU A 74 3.05 -3.60 -7.98
CA LEU A 74 2.59 -3.94 -6.63
C LEU A 74 1.19 -4.54 -6.63
N CYS A 75 0.30 -4.07 -7.52
CA CYS A 75 -1.02 -4.67 -7.70
C CYS A 75 -0.91 -6.13 -8.15
N LEU A 76 -0.10 -6.42 -9.17
CA LEU A 76 0.12 -7.79 -9.66
C LEU A 76 0.75 -8.68 -8.58
N ILE A 77 1.73 -8.16 -7.83
CA ILE A 77 2.40 -8.90 -6.73
C ILE A 77 1.39 -9.24 -5.64
N ASN A 78 0.59 -8.27 -5.17
CA ASN A 78 -0.38 -8.50 -4.11
C ASN A 78 -1.52 -9.40 -4.58
N PHE A 79 -1.97 -9.25 -5.82
CA PHE A 79 -2.99 -10.12 -6.41
C PHE A 79 -2.50 -11.56 -6.50
N TYR A 80 -1.30 -11.78 -7.04
CA TYR A 80 -0.66 -13.09 -7.07
C TYR A 80 -0.50 -13.68 -5.68
N TYR A 81 0.02 -12.89 -4.73
CA TYR A 81 0.20 -13.33 -3.36
C TYR A 81 -1.14 -13.77 -2.74
N PHE A 82 -2.17 -12.93 -2.83
CA PHE A 82 -3.45 -13.18 -2.17
C PHE A 82 -4.24 -14.32 -2.83
N TYR A 83 -4.31 -14.36 -4.16
CA TYR A 83 -5.18 -15.29 -4.87
C TYR A 83 -4.51 -16.61 -5.26
N HIS A 84 -3.21 -16.58 -5.60
CA HIS A 84 -2.49 -17.75 -6.09
C HIS A 84 -1.59 -18.39 -5.03
N LYS A 85 -0.89 -17.60 -4.21
CA LYS A 85 0.03 -18.14 -3.20
C LYS A 85 -0.67 -18.57 -1.91
N LEU A 86 -1.70 -17.85 -1.47
CA LEU A 86 -2.43 -18.17 -0.25
C LEU A 86 -3.58 -19.15 -0.50
N ASN A 87 -3.67 -20.19 0.34
CA ASN A 87 -4.79 -21.10 0.33
C ASN A 87 -6.05 -20.49 0.97
N LYS A 88 -7.21 -21.14 0.81
CA LYS A 88 -8.50 -20.65 1.34
C LYS A 88 -8.47 -20.39 2.86
N LYS A 89 -7.78 -21.25 3.63
CA LYS A 89 -7.68 -21.11 5.10
C LYS A 89 -6.84 -19.88 5.49
N GLN A 90 -5.71 -19.67 4.82
CA GLN A 90 -4.84 -18.51 5.03
C GLN A 90 -5.52 -17.21 4.65
N ARG A 91 -6.22 -17.16 3.50
CA ARG A 91 -7.02 -15.99 3.11
C ARG A 91 -8.07 -15.63 4.17
N LYS A 92 -8.82 -16.63 4.64
CA LYS A 92 -9.83 -16.43 5.69
C LYS A 92 -9.19 -15.94 7.00
N ALA A 93 -8.01 -16.44 7.35
CA ALA A 93 -7.27 -15.98 8.51
C ALA A 93 -6.86 -14.50 8.40
N ILE A 94 -6.40 -14.05 7.23
CA ILE A 94 -6.07 -12.62 6.99
C ILE A 94 -7.32 -11.76 7.08
N LEU A 95 -8.42 -12.16 6.43
CA LEU A 95 -9.68 -11.40 6.43
C LEU A 95 -10.27 -11.24 7.85
N ASN A 96 -10.03 -12.22 8.72
CA ASN A 96 -10.50 -12.21 10.11
C ASN A 96 -9.45 -11.72 11.11
N LYS A 97 -8.24 -11.37 10.66
CA LYS A 97 -7.15 -10.93 11.53
C LYS A 97 -7.59 -9.67 12.30
N GLU A 98 -7.34 -9.64 13.61
CA GLU A 98 -7.46 -8.40 14.38
C GLU A 98 -6.22 -7.54 14.13
N PRO A 99 -6.36 -6.34 13.56
CA PRO A 99 -5.22 -5.46 13.34
C PRO A 99 -4.64 -5.04 14.69
N LYS A 100 -3.31 -4.96 14.78
CA LYS A 100 -2.62 -4.60 16.02
C LYS A 100 -3.00 -3.20 16.53
N TYR A 101 -3.24 -2.27 15.61
CA TYR A 101 -3.57 -0.88 15.92
C TYR A 101 -5.04 -0.56 15.60
N LYS A 102 -5.54 0.59 16.11
CA LYS A 102 -6.87 1.08 15.75
C LYS A 102 -6.95 1.42 14.26
N ILE A 103 -8.10 1.20 13.62
CA ILE A 103 -8.34 1.49 12.20
C ILE A 103 -7.90 2.91 11.82
N ILE A 104 -8.20 3.90 12.67
CA ILE A 104 -7.83 5.30 12.46
C ILE A 104 -6.31 5.52 12.27
N LEU A 105 -5.46 4.68 12.85
CA LEU A 105 -4.01 4.81 12.68
C LEU A 105 -3.57 4.41 11.27
N TYR A 106 -4.21 3.40 10.67
CA TYR A 106 -3.96 3.03 9.27
C TYR A 106 -4.55 4.06 8.30
N ASP A 107 -5.65 4.72 8.69
CA ASP A 107 -6.26 5.80 7.90
C ASP A 107 -5.37 7.04 7.88
N LEU A 108 -4.88 7.45 9.05
CA LEU A 108 -3.91 8.55 9.16
C LEU A 108 -2.63 8.21 8.40
N TYR A 109 -2.13 6.97 8.51
CA TYR A 109 -0.97 6.53 7.75
C TYR A 109 -1.17 6.71 6.25
N ASP A 110 -2.29 6.22 5.68
CA ASP A 110 -2.58 6.35 4.26
C ASP A 110 -2.65 7.81 3.79
N VAL A 111 -3.34 8.66 4.57
CA VAL A 111 -3.45 10.10 4.31
C VAL A 111 -2.07 10.77 4.35
N PHE A 112 -1.28 10.53 5.40
CA PHE A 112 0.05 11.15 5.53
C PHE A 112 1.04 10.64 4.48
N SER A 113 0.99 9.34 4.12
CA SER A 113 1.78 8.79 3.01
C SER A 113 1.45 9.51 1.69
N THR A 114 0.17 9.74 1.42
CA THR A 114 -0.28 10.43 0.20
C THR A 114 0.14 11.90 0.19
N ILE A 115 -0.03 12.61 1.32
CA ILE A 115 0.42 13.99 1.46
C ILE A 115 1.92 14.10 1.26
N LEU A 116 2.71 13.21 1.88
CA LEU A 116 4.17 13.21 1.75
C LEU A 116 4.62 12.98 0.31
N PHE A 117 3.95 12.08 -0.41
CA PHE A 117 4.24 11.84 -1.82
C PHE A 117 3.97 13.08 -2.67
N MET A 118 2.81 13.72 -2.48
CA MET A 118 2.44 14.95 -3.19
C MET A 118 3.40 16.10 -2.89
N LEU A 119 3.81 16.26 -1.63
CA LEU A 119 4.83 17.24 -1.23
C LEU A 119 6.18 16.96 -1.87
N SER A 120 6.59 15.69 -1.93
CA SER A 120 7.84 15.28 -2.59
C SER A 120 7.80 15.66 -4.08
N LEU A 121 6.73 15.29 -4.78
CA LEU A 121 6.55 15.70 -6.18
C LEU A 121 6.56 17.23 -6.34
N TYR A 122 5.88 17.97 -5.47
CA TYR A 122 5.84 19.43 -5.53
C TYR A 122 7.23 20.05 -5.37
N VAL A 123 7.97 19.66 -4.32
CA VAL A 123 9.31 20.17 -4.03
C VAL A 123 10.25 19.90 -5.22
N PHE A 124 10.23 18.67 -5.75
CA PHE A 124 11.12 18.28 -6.84
C PHE A 124 10.60 18.63 -8.24
N SER A 125 9.39 19.18 -8.36
CA SER A 125 8.90 19.78 -9.61
C SER A 125 9.40 21.20 -9.84
N LYS A 126 9.86 21.87 -8.76
CA LYS A 126 10.32 23.27 -8.77
C LYS A 126 11.84 23.43 -8.83
N GLY A 127 12.60 22.34 -8.71
CA GLY A 127 14.06 22.31 -8.89
C GLY A 127 14.40 21.70 -10.24
#